data_AF-A0A9X4MW21-F1
#
_entry.id   AF-A0A9X4MW21-F1
#
_cell.length_a   1.000
_cell.length_b   1.000
_cell.length_c   1.000
_cell.angle_alpha   90.00
_cell.angle_beta   90.00
_cell.angle_gamma   90.00
#
_symmetry.space_group_name_H-M   'P 1'
#
loop_
_entity.id
_entity.type
_entity.pdbx_description
1 polymer ?
#
loop_
_entity_poly.entity_id
_entity_poly.type
_entity_poly.pdbx_seq_one_letter_code
_entity_poly.pdbx_strand_id
1 'polypeptide(L)'
;MKMNHNKFMNCVVIFIFLFGVLYFSLNSYFQNKMVYSLNITGVVEDIHIGTRDKSSVVLKFKNTDKFNKAIGFVKNADKNVIKKGDSIFKPMFSYQAQVFRKDATNEYKFIFKIKAR
;
A
#
# COMPACT_ATOMS: atom_id res chain seq x y z
N MET A 1 27.08 26.11 -42.56
CA MET A 1 26.95 24.65 -42.76
C MET A 1 25.46 24.30 -42.78
N LYS A 2 24.84 24.12 -43.96
CA LYS A 2 23.40 23.81 -44.07
C LYS A 2 23.19 22.36 -43.65
N MET A 3 22.51 22.14 -42.53
CA MET A 3 22.17 20.81 -42.08
C MET A 3 21.13 20.22 -43.03
N ASN A 4 21.38 18.99 -43.50
CA ASN A 4 20.52 18.35 -44.49
C ASN A 4 19.12 18.16 -43.89
N HIS A 5 18.06 18.58 -44.60
CA HIS A 5 16.70 18.66 -44.04
C HIS A 5 16.22 17.32 -43.46
N ASN A 6 16.64 16.20 -44.08
CA ASN A 6 16.35 14.84 -43.60
C ASN A 6 17.06 14.50 -42.29
N LYS A 7 18.28 15.01 -42.07
CA LYS A 7 19.02 14.83 -40.81
C LYS A 7 18.37 15.63 -39.67
N PHE A 8 17.87 16.84 -39.97
CA PHE A 8 17.12 17.65 -39.00
C PHE A 8 15.81 16.96 -38.59
N MET A 9 15.03 16.47 -39.55
CA MET A 9 13.77 15.75 -39.26
C MET A 9 14.01 14.49 -38.44
N ASN A 10 15.07 13.73 -38.73
CA ASN A 10 15.43 12.56 -37.92
C ASN A 10 15.79 12.94 -36.46
N CYS A 11 16.53 14.04 -36.25
CA CYS A 11 16.82 14.52 -34.90
C CYS A 11 15.55 14.93 -34.14
N VAL A 12 14.59 15.58 -34.81
CA VAL A 12 13.32 15.98 -34.21
C VAL A 12 12.50 14.77 -33.78
N VAL A 13 12.40 13.74 -34.62
CA VAL A 13 11.66 12.50 -34.31
C VAL A 13 12.28 11.78 -33.11
N ILE A 14 13.61 11.68 -33.06
CA ILE A 14 14.32 11.09 -31.92
C ILE A 14 14.04 11.88 -30.63
N PHE A 15 14.06 13.21 -30.71
CA PHE A 15 13.76 14.06 -29.56
C PHE A 15 12.34 13.85 -29.03
N ILE A 16 11.34 13.83 -29.92
CA ILE A 16 9.94 13.60 -29.54
C ILE A 16 9.78 12.22 -28.89
N PHE A 17 10.43 11.20 -29.45
CA PHE A 17 10.38 9.84 -28.91
C PHE A 17 11.01 9.76 -27.51
N LEU A 18 12.21 10.33 -27.34
CA LEU A 18 12.90 10.38 -26.04
C LEU A 18 12.06 11.13 -24.99
N PHE A 19 11.45 12.25 -25.38
CA PHE A 19 10.59 13.02 -24.49
C PHE A 19 9.34 12.24 -24.08
N GLY A 20 8.75 11.49 -25.01
CA GLY A 20 7.59 10.62 -24.74
C GLY A 20 7.92 9.51 -23.75
N VAL A 21 9.07 8.84 -23.92
CA VAL A 21 9.53 7.80 -22.98
C VAL A 21 9.80 8.38 -21.59
N LEU A 22 10.51 9.51 -21.52
CA LEU A 22 10.78 10.21 -20.25
C LEU A 22 9.48 10.61 -19.53
N TYR A 23 8.52 11.18 -20.26
CA TYR A 23 7.22 11.55 -19.71
C TYR A 23 6.46 10.32 -19.16
N PHE A 24 6.42 9.23 -19.91
CA PHE A 24 5.74 8.01 -19.47
C PHE A 24 6.40 7.40 -18.23
N SER A 25 7.73 7.32 -18.20
CA SER A 25 8.49 6.83 -17.04
C SER A 25 8.29 7.71 -15.80
N LEU A 26 8.34 9.04 -15.95
CA LEU A 26 8.10 9.98 -14.86
C LEU A 26 6.67 9.87 -14.33
N ASN A 27 5.68 9.83 -15.22
CA ASN A 27 4.28 9.71 -14.81
C ASN A 27 4.02 8.37 -14.08
N SER A 28 4.57 7.27 -14.58
CA SER A 28 4.52 5.98 -13.91
C SER A 28 5.21 6.01 -12.54
N TYR A 29 6.37 6.65 -12.43
CA TYR A 29 7.06 6.84 -11.15
C TYR A 29 6.22 7.64 -10.15
N PHE A 30 5.62 8.76 -10.56
CA PHE A 30 4.78 9.59 -9.70
C PHE A 30 3.50 8.88 -9.27
N GLN A 31 2.84 8.17 -10.18
CA GLN A 31 1.64 7.38 -9.85
C GLN A 31 1.97 6.27 -8.84
N ASN A 32 3.03 5.51 -9.08
CA ASN A 32 3.47 4.47 -8.15
C ASN A 32 3.87 5.07 -6.79
N LYS A 33 4.67 6.14 -6.79
CA LYS A 33 5.08 6.83 -5.56
C LYS A 33 3.89 7.39 -4.80
N MET A 34 2.90 7.96 -5.48
CA MET A 34 1.64 8.39 -4.85
C MET A 34 0.93 7.20 -4.22
N VAL A 35 0.73 6.09 -4.94
CA VAL A 35 0.08 4.88 -4.41
C VAL A 35 0.81 4.37 -3.16
N TYR A 36 2.15 4.27 -3.18
CA TYR A 36 2.93 3.84 -2.02
C TYR A 36 2.90 4.86 -0.87
N SER A 37 2.89 6.16 -1.15
CA SER A 37 2.75 7.21 -0.13
C SER A 37 1.35 7.28 0.49
N LEU A 38 0.35 6.78 -0.25
CA LEU A 38 -1.04 6.66 0.19
C LEU A 38 -1.30 5.30 0.83
N ASN A 39 -0.27 4.55 1.20
CA ASN A 39 -0.43 3.29 1.91
C ASN A 39 0.12 3.40 3.33
N ILE A 40 -0.64 2.87 4.28
CA ILE A 40 -0.31 2.89 5.69
C ILE A 40 0.03 1.46 6.10
N THR A 41 1.22 1.28 6.68
CA THR A 41 1.66 -0.01 7.22
C THR A 41 1.72 0.01 8.73
N GLY A 42 1.50 -1.15 9.34
CA GLY A 42 1.44 -1.31 10.77
C GLY A 42 1.53 -2.75 11.22
N VAL A 43 1.21 -2.96 12.49
CA VAL A 43 1.14 -4.27 13.12
C VAL A 43 -0.08 -4.36 14.02
N VAL A 44 -0.62 -5.57 14.18
CA VAL A 44 -1.62 -5.85 15.21
C VAL A 44 -0.94 -5.73 16.57
N GLU A 45 -1.35 -4.73 17.35
CA GLU A 45 -0.78 -4.47 18.67
C GLU A 45 -1.49 -5.29 19.75
N ASP A 46 -2.81 -5.36 19.68
CA ASP A 46 -3.61 -6.08 20.66
C ASP A 46 -4.96 -6.54 20.12
N ILE A 47 -5.57 -7.52 20.79
CA ILE A 47 -6.86 -8.10 20.41
C ILE A 47 -7.75 -8.15 21.66
N HIS A 48 -8.81 -7.35 21.65
CA HIS A 48 -9.79 -7.28 22.72
C HIS A 48 -11.05 -8.06 22.34
N ILE A 49 -11.48 -8.94 23.23
CA ILE A 49 -12.63 -9.81 23.01
C ILE A 49 -13.87 -9.10 23.52
N GLY A 50 -14.79 -8.76 22.62
CA GLY A 50 -16.09 -8.21 22.97
C GLY A 50 -17.11 -9.31 23.24
N THR A 51 -18.12 -8.97 24.04
CA THR A 51 -19.33 -9.77 24.22
C THR A 51 -20.34 -9.41 23.12
N ARG A 52 -20.87 -10.40 22.37
CA ARG A 52 -21.86 -10.29 21.26
C ARG A 52 -21.28 -10.22 19.83
N ASP A 53 -20.43 -11.18 19.47
CA ASP A 53 -20.03 -11.52 18.08
C ASP A 53 -18.98 -10.63 17.39
N LYS A 54 -18.48 -9.61 18.06
CA LYS A 54 -17.40 -8.76 17.54
C LYS A 54 -16.25 -8.69 18.53
N SER A 55 -15.05 -8.94 18.00
CA SER A 55 -13.80 -8.62 18.68
C SER A 55 -13.25 -7.33 18.10
N SER A 56 -12.65 -6.50 18.95
CA SER A 56 -11.92 -5.31 18.51
C SER A 56 -10.42 -5.62 18.45
N VAL A 57 -9.76 -5.09 17.44
CA VAL A 57 -8.33 -5.29 17.20
C VAL A 57 -7.68 -3.92 17.22
N VAL A 58 -6.66 -3.75 18.06
CA VAL A 58 -5.87 -2.53 18.10
C VAL A 58 -4.78 -2.62 17.04
N LEU A 59 -4.85 -1.72 16.07
CA LEU A 59 -3.91 -1.62 14.97
C LEU A 59 -2.94 -0.48 15.28
N LYS A 60 -1.64 -0.76 15.31
CA LYS A 60 -0.59 0.26 15.50
C LYS A 60 0.13 0.48 14.18
N PHE A 61 0.08 1.69 13.65
CA PHE A 61 0.76 2.02 12.41
C PHE A 61 2.17 2.56 12.69
N LYS A 62 3.14 2.19 11.83
CA LYS A 62 4.56 2.47 12.06
C LYS A 62 5.11 3.64 11.22
N ASN A 63 4.38 4.07 10.19
CA ASN A 63 4.85 5.08 9.24
C ASN A 63 3.87 6.27 9.11
N THR A 64 3.29 6.73 10.22
CA THR A 64 2.38 7.88 10.16
C THR A 64 2.59 8.80 11.35
N ASP A 65 2.61 10.11 11.09
CA ASP A 65 2.68 11.12 12.15
C ASP A 65 1.30 11.40 12.78
N LYS A 66 0.20 11.03 12.09
CA LYS A 66 -1.18 11.39 12.46
C LYS A 66 -2.03 10.23 12.97
N PHE A 67 -1.70 8.99 12.59
CA PHE A 67 -2.50 7.79 12.80
C PHE A 67 -1.71 6.75 13.60
N ASN A 68 -1.47 7.01 14.90
CA ASN A 68 -0.63 6.11 15.70
C ASN A 68 -1.34 4.80 16.08
N LYS A 69 -2.65 4.85 16.31
CA LYS A 69 -3.48 3.69 16.64
C LYS A 69 -4.87 3.81 16.02
N ALA A 70 -5.43 2.69 15.57
CA ALA A 70 -6.83 2.59 15.16
C ALA A 70 -7.48 1.34 15.74
N ILE A 71 -8.81 1.34 15.80
CA ILE A 71 -9.58 0.19 16.27
C ILE A 71 -10.25 -0.46 15.07
N GLY A 72 -9.80 -1.68 14.77
CA GLY A 72 -10.43 -2.56 13.82
C GLY A 72 -11.52 -3.40 14.48
N PHE A 73 -12.53 -3.81 13.71
CA PHE A 73 -13.54 -4.76 14.16
C PHE A 73 -13.51 -6.03 13.30
N VAL A 74 -13.55 -7.18 13.96
CA VAL A 74 -13.59 -8.51 13.34
C VAL A 74 -14.72 -9.33 13.94
N LYS A 75 -15.29 -10.25 13.16
CA LYS A 75 -16.26 -11.21 13.69
C LYS A 75 -15.55 -12.18 14.62
N ASN A 76 -16.22 -12.66 15.66
CA ASN A 76 -15.59 -13.55 16.65
C ASN A 76 -15.04 -14.86 16.04
N ALA A 77 -15.65 -15.39 14.97
CA ALA A 77 -15.13 -16.56 14.26
C ALA A 77 -13.72 -16.34 13.66
N ASP A 78 -13.41 -15.10 13.27
CA ASP A 78 -12.15 -14.72 12.63
C ASP A 78 -11.07 -14.32 13.65
N LYS A 79 -11.40 -14.29 14.94
CA LYS A 79 -10.47 -13.89 16.01
C LYS A 79 -9.25 -14.81 16.08
N ASN A 80 -9.44 -16.12 15.98
CA ASN A 80 -8.35 -17.09 16.07
C ASN A 80 -7.40 -17.03 14.85
N VAL A 81 -7.85 -16.38 13.78
CA VAL A 81 -7.08 -16.24 12.54
C VAL A 81 -6.02 -15.14 12.69
N ILE A 82 -6.33 -14.08 13.44
CA ILE A 82 -5.44 -12.92 13.64
C ILE A 82 -4.62 -13.08 14.91
N LYS A 83 -3.34 -12.71 14.86
CA LYS A 83 -2.43 -12.76 16.00
C LYS A 83 -1.74 -11.41 16.18
N LYS A 84 -1.41 -11.11 17.43
CA LYS A 84 -0.52 -9.99 17.78
C LYS A 84 0.80 -10.13 17.01
N GLY A 85 1.27 -9.03 16.44
CA GLY A 85 2.46 -8.99 15.60
C GLY A 85 2.22 -9.26 14.11
N ASP A 86 1.02 -9.66 13.70
CA ASP A 86 0.68 -9.72 12.28
C ASP A 86 0.84 -8.35 11.63
N SER A 87 1.33 -8.33 10.39
CA SER A 87 1.53 -7.10 9.64
C SER A 87 0.21 -6.60 9.06
N ILE A 88 0.06 -5.29 9.04
CA ILE A 88 -1.14 -4.63 8.53
C ILE A 88 -0.74 -3.73 7.38
N PHE A 89 -1.56 -3.76 6.34
CA PHE A 89 -1.51 -2.83 5.22
C PHE A 89 -2.89 -2.23 5.01
N LYS A 90 -2.99 -0.90 5.03
CA LYS A 90 -4.23 -0.17 4.84
C LYS A 90 -4.00 0.92 3.79
N PRO A 91 -4.71 0.91 2.66
CA PRO A 91 -4.75 2.09 1.79
C PRO A 91 -5.32 3.29 2.55
N MET A 92 -4.70 4.47 2.40
CA MET A 92 -4.98 5.68 3.18
C MET A 92 -6.45 6.07 3.12
N PHE A 93 -7.08 5.98 1.94
CA PHE A 93 -8.49 6.29 1.72
C PHE A 93 -9.43 5.08 1.81
N SER A 94 -8.96 3.93 2.31
CA SER A 94 -9.78 2.74 2.51
C SER A 94 -10.21 2.61 3.98
N TYR A 95 -11.45 2.17 4.22
CA TYR A 95 -11.92 1.72 5.54
C TYR A 95 -11.53 0.27 5.86
N GLN A 96 -10.85 -0.40 4.93
CA GLN A 96 -10.41 -1.77 5.09
C GLN A 96 -8.89 -1.83 5.19
N ALA A 97 -8.42 -2.50 6.23
CA ALA A 97 -7.05 -2.90 6.42
C ALA A 97 -6.92 -4.40 6.10
N GLN A 98 -5.83 -4.76 5.43
CA GLN A 98 -5.47 -6.13 5.12
C GLN A 98 -4.43 -6.60 6.13
N VAL A 99 -4.57 -7.84 6.59
CA VAL A 99 -3.68 -8.47 7.56
C VAL A 99 -2.85 -9.53 6.85
N PHE A 100 -1.56 -9.53 7.13
CA PHE A 100 -0.57 -10.43 6.57
C PHE A 100 0.22 -11.09 7.69
N ARG A 101 0.53 -12.38 7.52
CA ARG A 101 1.41 -13.11 8.42
C ARG A 101 2.62 -13.61 7.65
N LYS A 102 3.78 -13.46 8.27
CA LYS A 102 5.03 -14.03 7.77
C LYS A 102 5.02 -15.54 8.01
N ASP A 103 5.26 -16.32 6.96
CA ASP A 103 5.41 -17.77 7.08
C ASP A 103 6.88 -18.18 7.30
N ALA A 104 7.13 -19.50 7.35
CA ALA A 104 8.46 -20.04 7.55
C ALA A 104 9.45 -19.70 6.41
N THR A 105 8.95 -19.38 5.21
CA THR A 105 9.76 -18.95 4.06
C THR A 105 10.03 -17.45 4.06
N ASN A 106 9.67 -16.75 5.13
CA ASN A 106 9.77 -15.31 5.27
C ASN A 106 8.85 -14.50 4.32
N GLU A 107 7.85 -15.13 3.72
CA GLU A 107 6.91 -14.47 2.81
C GLU A 107 5.67 -14.00 3.57
N TYR A 108 5.12 -12.85 3.16
CA TYR A 108 3.90 -12.32 3.73
C TYR A 108 2.68 -12.89 3.01
N LYS A 109 1.96 -13.78 3.70
CA LYS A 109 0.70 -14.33 3.20
C LYS A 109 -0.48 -13.51 3.68
N PHE A 110 -1.39 -13.22 2.77
CA PHE A 110 -2.66 -12.58 3.10
C PHE A 110 -3.49 -13.51 3.98
N ILE A 111 -4.03 -12.95 5.06
CA ILE A 111 -4.80 -13.69 6.06
C ILE A 111 -6.26 -13.25 6.03
N PHE A 112 -6.50 -11.96 6.22
CA PHE A 112 -7.86 -11.45 6.45
C PHE A 112 -7.99 -9.95 6.18
N LYS A 113 -9.23 -9.46 6.03
CA LYS A 113 -9.55 -8.02 5.92
C LYS A 113 -10.28 -7.55 7.17
N ILE A 114 -9.76 -6.51 7.81
CA ILE A 114 -10.35 -5.85 8.99
C ILE A 114 -10.98 -4.53 8.55
N LYS A 115 -12.17 -4.22 9.07
CA LYS A 115 -12.74 -2.87 8.94
C LYS A 115 -12.10 -1.97 10.00
N ALA A 116 -11.24 -1.05 9.57
CA ALA A 116 -10.57 -0.08 10.44
C ALA A 116 -11.38 1.22 10.46
N ARG A 117 -11.79 1.66 11.65
CA ARG A 117 -12.43 2.96 11.88
C ARG A 117 -11.52 3.86 12.70
#